data_AF-W7XI37-F1
#
_entry.id   AF-W7XI37-F1
#
_cell.length_a   1.000
_cell.length_b   1.000
_cell.length_c   1.000
_cell.angle_alpha   90.00
_cell.angle_beta   90.00
_cell.angle_gamma   90.00
#
_symmetry.space_group_name_H-M   'P 1'
#
loop_
_entity.id
_entity.type
_entity.pdbx_description
1 polymer ?
#
loop_
_entity_poly.entity_id
_entity_poly.type
_entity_poly.pdbx_seq_one_letter_code
_entity_poly.pdbx_strand_id
1 'polypeptide(L)'
;MKSQIEEEDIMCLVCQEVPINAHTSSCCGCVLCEDCTIQTLKCSKICPHCRNQNPKFEKNMYLIKLINKFPVACKYECGRISQISDIKNHYQNCPKRNYSCSVCLYQGKKQDFFNHITSRHKDEIMSIFDNYIEQSSTLSNSQEKIDPLSDVKNSNGDISHIGKTPKFYRGKNAGHKCNTCDGMCGPHDGCNCPPCMELDLKYRNLLGKNVLVNAEGKVAFLSNKSFQCGTLNDEWGKCGQFGYRCRYCTSLTSDFPYYKHLLQ
;
A
#
# COMPACT_ATOMS: atom_id res chain seq x y z
N MET A 1 27.11 -26.19 24.44
CA MET A 1 26.93 -26.62 23.03
C MET A 1 25.99 -25.64 22.36
N LYS A 2 26.40 -24.98 21.28
CA LYS A 2 25.46 -24.22 20.44
C LYS A 2 24.70 -25.24 19.59
N SER A 3 23.41 -25.45 19.87
CA SER A 3 22.53 -26.16 18.94
C SER A 3 22.53 -25.38 17.64
N GLN A 4 23.01 -26.00 16.57
CA GLN A 4 22.84 -25.49 15.21
C GLN A 4 21.41 -25.86 14.82
N ILE A 5 20.61 -24.86 14.45
CA ILE A 5 19.29 -25.07 13.84
C ILE A 5 19.58 -25.47 12.40
N GLU A 6 19.11 -26.64 11.98
CA GLU A 6 19.28 -27.10 10.61
C GLU A 6 18.23 -26.45 9.72
N GLU A 7 18.53 -26.29 8.42
CA GLU A 7 17.58 -25.67 7.47
C GLU A 7 16.25 -26.44 7.41
N GLU A 8 16.32 -27.76 7.64
CA GLU A 8 15.16 -28.66 7.68
C GLU A 8 14.17 -28.32 8.80
N ASP A 9 14.64 -27.77 9.92
CA ASP A 9 13.81 -27.42 11.08
C ASP A 9 12.91 -26.20 10.83
N ILE A 10 13.21 -25.42 9.78
CA ILE A 10 12.53 -24.16 9.47
C ILE A 10 11.77 -24.20 8.15
N MET A 11 11.71 -25.33 7.45
CA MET A 11 11.00 -25.44 6.18
C MET A 11 9.47 -25.40 6.37
N CYS A 12 8.79 -24.82 5.38
CA CYS A 12 7.33 -24.88 5.30
C CYS A 12 6.88 -26.32 5.05
N LEU A 13 6.06 -26.88 5.94
CA LEU A 13 5.57 -28.27 5.79
C LEU A 13 4.70 -28.51 4.55
N VAL A 14 4.18 -27.47 3.92
CA VAL A 14 3.29 -27.59 2.76
C VAL A 14 4.05 -27.47 1.43
N CYS A 15 4.83 -26.40 1.24
CA CYS A 15 5.57 -26.19 -0.01
C CYS A 15 7.01 -26.74 0.02
N GLN A 16 7.51 -27.15 1.19
CA GLN A 16 8.90 -27.61 1.38
C GLN A 16 9.96 -26.57 0.99
N GLU A 17 9.60 -25.29 1.07
CA GLU A 17 10.53 -24.16 0.87
C GLU A 17 10.74 -23.38 2.17
N VAL A 18 11.81 -22.59 2.22
CA VAL A 18 12.04 -21.65 3.32
C VAL A 18 10.89 -20.63 3.39
N PRO A 19 10.15 -20.53 4.51
CA PRO A 19 8.89 -19.82 4.55
C PRO A 19 9.08 -18.29 4.52
N ILE A 20 8.53 -17.65 3.48
CA ILE A 20 8.38 -16.19 3.43
C ILE A 20 7.27 -15.78 4.39
N ASN A 21 7.55 -14.81 5.26
CA ASN A 21 6.63 -14.35 6.32
C ASN A 21 6.11 -15.51 7.19
N ALA A 22 7.03 -16.30 7.74
CA ALA A 22 6.74 -17.50 8.51
C ALA A 22 5.66 -17.32 9.60
N HIS A 23 4.70 -18.25 9.61
CA HIS A 23 3.66 -18.40 10.61
C HIS A 23 3.86 -19.72 11.38
N THR A 24 3.57 -19.71 12.67
CA THR A 24 3.67 -20.88 13.53
C THR A 24 2.28 -21.29 14.00
N SER A 25 1.97 -22.59 13.96
CA SER A 25 0.72 -23.11 14.49
C SER A 25 0.72 -23.14 16.01
N SER A 26 -0.35 -22.64 16.64
CA SER A 26 -0.52 -22.71 18.09
C SER A 26 -0.72 -24.13 18.62
N CYS A 27 -1.16 -25.07 17.77
CA CYS A 27 -1.50 -26.42 18.20
C CYS A 27 -0.31 -27.38 18.28
N CYS A 28 0.65 -27.28 17.36
CA CYS A 28 1.80 -28.19 17.31
C CYS A 28 3.12 -27.52 16.95
N GLY A 29 3.16 -26.19 16.84
CA GLY A 29 4.39 -25.46 16.52
C GLY A 29 4.86 -25.58 15.06
N CYS A 30 4.10 -26.22 14.17
CA CYS A 30 4.52 -26.34 12.78
C CYS A 30 4.64 -24.98 12.09
N VAL A 31 5.62 -24.86 11.18
CA VAL A 31 5.93 -23.63 10.46
C VAL A 31 5.38 -23.70 9.05
N LEU A 32 4.66 -22.65 8.63
CA LEU A 32 4.15 -22.47 7.27
C LEU A 32 4.52 -21.08 6.74
N CYS A 33 4.61 -20.91 5.42
CA CYS A 33 4.65 -19.57 4.83
C CYS A 33 3.26 -18.90 4.88
N GLU A 34 3.22 -17.59 4.65
CA GLU A 34 1.98 -16.81 4.66
C GLU A 34 0.94 -17.37 3.66
N ASP A 35 1.36 -17.65 2.42
CA ASP A 35 0.48 -18.18 1.36
C ASP A 35 -0.08 -19.58 1.71
N CYS A 36 0.78 -20.50 2.17
CA CYS A 36 0.35 -21.84 2.59
C CYS A 36 -0.57 -21.78 3.82
N THR A 37 -0.38 -20.82 4.72
CA THR A 37 -1.28 -20.59 5.85
C THR A 37 -2.67 -20.17 5.35
N ILE A 38 -2.73 -19.18 4.46
CA ILE A 38 -4.00 -18.70 3.86
C ILE A 38 -4.71 -19.85 3.15
N GLN A 39 -3.98 -20.65 2.37
CA GLN A 39 -4.53 -21.80 1.66
C GLN A 39 -5.04 -22.88 2.62
N THR A 40 -4.29 -23.20 3.68
CA THR A 40 -4.69 -24.18 4.70
C THR A 40 -5.99 -23.76 5.39
N LEU A 41 -6.07 -22.49 5.81
CA LEU A 41 -7.27 -21.94 6.47
C LEU A 41 -8.47 -21.84 5.53
N LYS A 42 -8.25 -21.62 4.23
CA LYS A 42 -9.31 -21.55 3.22
C LYS A 42 -9.83 -22.93 2.80
N CYS A 43 -8.96 -23.91 2.62
CA CYS A 43 -9.30 -25.19 1.98
C CYS A 43 -9.63 -26.30 2.98
N SER A 44 -8.74 -26.61 3.92
CA SER A 44 -8.89 -27.77 4.81
C SER A 44 -9.42 -27.40 6.18
N LYS A 45 -9.10 -26.19 6.67
CA LYS A 45 -9.29 -25.76 8.07
C LYS A 45 -8.66 -26.74 9.08
N ILE A 46 -7.76 -27.61 8.63
CA ILE A 46 -7.15 -28.66 9.44
C ILE A 46 -5.63 -28.45 9.41
N CYS A 47 -4.96 -28.58 10.55
CA CYS A 47 -3.51 -28.49 10.62
C CYS A 47 -2.88 -29.56 9.73
N PRO A 48 -1.98 -29.21 8.78
CA PRO A 48 -1.37 -30.20 7.90
C PRO A 48 -0.43 -31.17 8.64
N HIS A 49 0.01 -30.81 9.85
CA HIS A 49 0.90 -31.64 10.66
C HIS A 49 0.13 -32.55 11.63
N CYS A 50 -0.58 -31.98 12.61
CA CYS A 50 -1.22 -32.75 13.68
C CYS A 50 -2.72 -33.03 13.46
N ARG A 51 -3.28 -32.58 12.33
CA ARG A 51 -4.71 -32.73 11.98
C ARG A 51 -5.72 -32.10 12.95
N ASN A 52 -5.30 -31.14 13.78
CA ASN A 52 -6.23 -30.33 14.58
C ASN A 52 -7.26 -29.63 13.67
N GLN A 53 -8.55 -29.72 14.00
CA GLN A 53 -9.67 -29.19 13.21
C GLN A 53 -9.86 -27.67 13.26
N ASN A 54 -9.18 -26.99 14.19
CA ASN A 54 -9.25 -25.54 14.34
C ASN A 54 -7.84 -24.98 14.61
N PRO A 55 -6.89 -25.14 13.67
CA PRO A 55 -5.56 -24.62 13.86
C PRO A 55 -5.59 -23.09 13.84
N LYS A 56 -4.91 -22.46 14.79
CA LYS A 56 -4.58 -21.04 14.71
C LYS A 56 -3.12 -20.94 14.27
N PHE A 57 -2.86 -20.02 13.36
CA PHE A 57 -1.52 -19.72 12.88
C PHE A 57 -1.24 -18.26 13.17
N GLU A 58 -0.11 -17.98 13.79
CA GLU A 58 0.29 -16.64 14.18
C GLU A 58 1.63 -16.28 13.54
N LYS A 59 1.79 -15.01 13.20
CA LYS A 59 3.01 -14.52 12.58
C LYS A 59 4.18 -14.58 13.55
N ASN A 60 5.20 -15.35 13.21
CA ASN A 60 6.35 -15.54 14.08
C ASN A 60 7.49 -14.60 13.70
N MET A 61 7.51 -13.44 14.34
CA MET A 61 8.50 -12.39 14.08
C MET A 61 9.94 -12.82 14.38
N TYR A 62 10.15 -13.75 15.32
CA TYR A 62 11.48 -14.29 15.62
C TYR A 62 11.97 -15.19 14.49
N LEU A 63 11.15 -16.16 14.05
CA LEU A 63 11.47 -17.02 12.90
C LEU A 63 11.72 -16.21 11.64
N ILE A 64 10.91 -15.19 11.36
CA ILE A 64 11.13 -14.29 10.20
C ILE A 64 12.51 -13.61 10.28
N LYS A 65 12.88 -13.07 11.45
CA LYS A 65 14.21 -12.46 11.65
C LYS A 65 15.35 -13.46 11.52
N LEU A 66 15.12 -14.72 11.93
CA LEU A 66 16.10 -15.79 11.82
C LEU A 66 16.28 -16.20 10.35
N ILE A 67 15.19 -16.53 9.67
CA ILE A 67 15.12 -16.87 8.24
C ILE A 67 15.81 -15.79 7.40
N ASN A 68 15.51 -14.51 7.66
CA ASN A 68 16.10 -13.41 6.90
C ASN A 68 17.63 -13.37 6.95
N LYS A 69 18.27 -13.97 7.96
CA LYS A 69 19.73 -14.03 8.08
C LYS A 69 20.37 -15.22 7.36
N PHE A 70 19.58 -16.17 6.86
CA PHE A 70 20.12 -17.34 6.17
C PHE A 70 20.87 -16.92 4.90
N PRO A 71 22.09 -17.46 4.68
CA PRO A 71 22.82 -17.23 3.44
C PRO A 71 22.15 -18.01 2.32
N VAL A 72 21.80 -17.32 1.24
CA VAL A 72 21.22 -17.92 0.03
C VAL A 72 22.07 -17.53 -1.17
N ALA A 73 22.41 -18.54 -1.97
CA ALA A 73 23.12 -18.37 -3.22
C ALA A 73 22.19 -17.76 -4.29
N CYS A 74 22.74 -16.89 -5.14
CA CYS A 74 21.98 -16.33 -6.23
C CYS A 74 21.50 -17.41 -7.22
N LYS A 75 20.18 -17.44 -7.50
CA LYS A 75 19.57 -18.33 -8.52
C LYS A 75 20.10 -18.18 -9.95
N TYR A 76 20.77 -17.07 -10.26
CA TYR A 76 21.42 -16.82 -11.55
C TYR A 76 22.90 -17.24 -11.56
N GLU A 77 23.33 -17.97 -10.52
CA GLU A 77 24.69 -18.53 -10.39
C GLU A 77 25.79 -17.48 -10.55
N CYS A 78 25.56 -16.25 -10.08
CA CYS A 78 26.56 -15.18 -10.17
C CYS A 78 27.71 -15.32 -9.15
N GLY A 79 27.68 -16.35 -8.31
CA GLY A 79 28.64 -16.58 -7.23
C GLY A 79 28.38 -15.76 -5.97
N ARG A 80 27.43 -14.81 -6.00
CA ARG A 80 27.06 -14.04 -4.81
C ARG A 80 26.19 -14.86 -3.87
N ILE A 81 26.57 -14.85 -2.59
CA ILE A 81 25.78 -15.32 -1.46
C ILE A 81 25.28 -14.08 -0.72
N SER A 82 23.98 -13.98 -0.49
CA SER A 82 23.34 -12.86 0.22
C SER A 82 22.37 -13.39 1.27
N GLN A 83 22.00 -12.56 2.23
CA GLN A 83 20.90 -12.86 3.14
C GLN A 83 19.54 -12.88 2.39
N ILE A 84 18.57 -13.66 2.87
CA ILE A 84 17.22 -13.74 2.28
C ILE A 84 16.56 -12.35 2.20
N SER A 85 16.77 -11.48 3.20
CA SER A 85 16.26 -10.11 3.16
C SER A 85 16.80 -9.29 1.98
N ASP A 86 18.03 -9.56 1.56
CA ASP A 86 18.75 -8.77 0.56
C ASP A 86 18.71 -9.40 -0.84
N ILE A 87 18.39 -10.69 -0.94
CA ILE A 87 18.47 -11.45 -2.19
C ILE A 87 17.52 -10.88 -3.26
N LYS A 88 16.35 -10.35 -2.86
CA LYS A 88 15.39 -9.74 -3.79
C LYS A 88 15.97 -8.49 -4.46
N ASN A 89 16.64 -7.62 -3.69
CA ASN A 89 17.34 -6.45 -4.23
C ASN A 89 18.51 -6.88 -5.12
N HIS A 90 19.22 -7.95 -4.73
CA HIS A 90 20.25 -8.52 -5.58
C HIS A 90 19.69 -9.03 -6.92
N TYR A 91 18.56 -9.74 -6.95
CA TYR A 91 17.95 -10.21 -8.20
C TYR A 91 17.55 -9.07 -9.16
N GLN A 92 17.19 -7.90 -8.65
CA GLN A 92 16.94 -6.72 -9.48
C GLN A 92 18.20 -6.24 -10.19
N ASN A 93 19.36 -6.46 -9.58
CA ASN A 93 20.64 -5.91 -10.00
C ASN A 93 21.69 -6.97 -10.41
N CYS A 94 21.31 -8.24 -10.49
CA CYS A 94 22.24 -9.33 -10.73
C CYS A 94 22.85 -9.22 -12.14
N PRO A 95 24.19 -9.25 -12.28
CA PRO A 95 24.84 -9.11 -13.58
C PRO A 95 24.56 -10.29 -14.53
N LYS A 96 24.27 -11.47 -13.98
CA LYS A 96 23.91 -12.67 -14.75
C LYS A 96 22.41 -12.80 -15.03
N ARG A 97 21.58 -11.87 -14.56
CA ARG A 97 20.14 -11.88 -14.88
C ARG A 97 19.94 -11.56 -16.37
N ASN A 98 19.15 -12.38 -17.04
CA ASN A 98 18.64 -12.08 -18.37
C ASN A 98 17.42 -11.16 -18.28
N TYR A 99 17.41 -10.14 -19.12
CA TYR A 99 16.34 -9.17 -19.28
C TYR A 99 15.70 -9.38 -20.65
N SER A 100 14.38 -9.30 -20.69
CA SER A 100 13.57 -9.41 -21.91
C SER A 100 13.05 -8.04 -22.31
N CYS A 101 13.20 -7.67 -23.58
CA CYS A 101 12.66 -6.42 -24.09
C CYS A 101 11.13 -6.54 -24.22
N SER A 102 10.39 -5.49 -23.87
CA SER A 102 8.93 -5.47 -24.04
C SER A 102 8.50 -5.00 -25.44
N VAL A 103 9.41 -4.34 -26.17
CA VAL A 103 9.14 -3.77 -27.51
C VAL A 103 9.49 -4.76 -28.62
N CYS A 104 10.46 -5.65 -28.38
CA CYS A 104 10.87 -6.68 -29.34
C CYS A 104 11.24 -8.00 -28.64
N LEU A 105 11.65 -9.02 -29.41
CA LEU A 105 11.97 -10.36 -28.90
C LEU A 105 13.39 -10.48 -28.30
N TYR A 106 14.13 -9.38 -28.15
CA TYR A 106 15.50 -9.43 -27.63
C TYR A 106 15.54 -9.88 -26.16
N GLN A 107 16.50 -10.76 -25.86
CA GLN A 107 16.85 -11.17 -24.51
C GLN A 107 18.36 -11.13 -24.32
N GLY A 108 18.84 -10.60 -23.19
CA GLY A 108 20.27 -10.51 -22.95
C GLY A 108 20.62 -10.15 -21.50
N LYS A 109 21.91 -10.19 -21.18
CA LYS A 109 22.43 -9.76 -19.87
C LYS A 109 22.23 -8.25 -19.68
N LYS A 110 22.34 -7.77 -18.45
CA LYS A 110 22.12 -6.36 -18.08
C LYS A 110 22.79 -5.37 -19.05
N GLN A 111 24.10 -5.53 -19.29
CA GLN A 111 24.85 -4.58 -20.14
C GLN A 111 24.38 -4.63 -21.60
N ASP A 112 24.22 -5.82 -22.16
CA ASP A 112 23.76 -5.98 -23.54
C ASP A 112 22.32 -5.51 -23.72
N PHE A 113 21.49 -5.66 -22.69
CA PHE A 113 20.13 -5.17 -22.65
C PHE A 113 20.06 -3.65 -22.63
N PHE A 114 20.88 -2.98 -21.81
CA PHE A 114 21.00 -1.51 -21.87
C PHE A 114 21.47 -1.05 -23.24
N ASN A 115 22.52 -1.67 -23.79
CA ASN A 115 23.01 -1.33 -25.13
C ASN A 115 21.93 -1.54 -26.20
N HIS A 116 21.17 -2.64 -26.13
CA HIS A 116 20.04 -2.91 -27.00
C HIS A 116 18.97 -1.82 -26.90
N ILE A 117 18.53 -1.49 -25.69
CA ILE A 117 17.53 -0.45 -25.44
C ILE A 117 17.99 0.89 -26.02
N THR A 118 19.20 1.33 -25.69
CA THR A 118 19.70 2.65 -26.08
C THR A 118 19.99 2.75 -27.58
N SER A 119 20.27 1.63 -28.27
CA SER A 119 20.56 1.62 -29.71
C SER A 119 19.34 1.37 -30.60
N ARG A 120 18.36 0.58 -30.15
CA ARG A 120 17.21 0.15 -30.96
C ARG A 120 15.88 0.81 -30.58
N HIS A 121 15.74 1.26 -29.33
CA HIS A 121 14.47 1.75 -28.78
C HIS A 121 14.59 3.15 -28.14
N LYS A 122 15.58 3.93 -28.58
CA LYS A 122 15.84 5.25 -28.01
C LYS A 122 14.64 6.17 -28.15
N ASP A 123 14.06 6.23 -29.34
CA ASP A 123 13.01 7.19 -29.68
C ASP A 123 11.68 6.81 -29.00
N GLU A 124 11.38 5.51 -28.91
CA GLU A 124 10.21 5.01 -28.17
C GLU A 124 10.31 5.32 -26.68
N ILE A 125 11.51 5.23 -26.09
CA ILE A 125 11.71 5.60 -24.68
C ILE A 125 11.56 7.10 -24.46
N MET A 126 12.12 7.92 -25.36
CA MET A 126 11.94 9.36 -25.28
C MET A 126 10.45 9.71 -25.39
N SER A 127 9.72 9.09 -26.33
CA SER A 127 8.27 9.30 -26.46
C SER A 127 7.48 8.88 -25.22
N ILE A 128 7.81 7.75 -24.57
CA ILE A 128 7.16 7.35 -23.31
C ILE A 128 7.42 8.39 -22.22
N PHE A 129 8.64 8.92 -22.15
CA PHE A 129 9.03 9.92 -21.14
C PHE A 129 8.35 11.27 -21.39
N ASP A 130 8.32 11.71 -22.65
CA ASP A 130 7.64 12.94 -23.06
C ASP A 130 6.13 12.84 -22.79
N ASN A 131 5.49 11.72 -23.13
CA ASN A 131 4.09 11.47 -22.78
C ASN A 131 3.84 11.53 -21.27
N TYR A 132 4.75 11.01 -20.45
CA TYR A 132 4.65 11.09 -18.99
C TYR A 132 4.77 12.53 -18.49
N ILE A 133 5.70 13.31 -19.06
CA ILE A 133 5.86 14.73 -18.75
C ILE A 133 4.62 15.52 -19.18
N GLU A 134 4.14 15.31 -20.41
CA GLU A 134 2.96 16.00 -20.94
C GLU A 134 1.72 15.71 -20.10
N GLN A 135 1.51 14.45 -19.71
CA GLN A 135 0.46 14.05 -18.77
C GLN A 135 0.64 14.73 -17.40
N SER A 136 1.88 14.87 -16.92
CA SER A 136 2.15 15.57 -15.67
C SER A 136 1.94 17.10 -15.77
N SER A 137 2.18 17.69 -16.95
CA SER A 137 2.06 19.14 -17.20
C SER A 137 0.64 19.60 -17.53
N THR A 138 -0.17 18.76 -18.18
CA THR A 138 -1.60 19.04 -18.39
C THR A 138 -2.37 19.03 -17.06
N LEU A 139 -1.87 18.33 -16.05
CA LEU A 139 -2.36 18.40 -14.67
C LEU A 139 -1.94 19.69 -13.93
N SER A 140 -0.97 20.47 -14.42
CA SER A 140 -0.47 21.68 -13.74
C SER A 140 -0.94 23.01 -14.34
N ASN A 141 -1.48 23.04 -15.57
CA ASN A 141 -1.79 24.30 -16.27
C ASN A 141 -3.22 24.84 -16.09
N SER A 142 -4.04 24.24 -15.23
CA SER A 142 -5.39 24.74 -14.91
C SER A 142 -5.70 24.85 -13.41
N GLN A 143 -4.71 24.63 -12.54
CA GLN A 143 -4.89 24.75 -11.09
C GLN A 143 -4.20 26.00 -10.59
N GLU A 144 -5.00 27.03 -10.29
CA GLU A 144 -4.58 28.11 -9.40
C GLU A 144 -3.94 27.46 -8.16
N LYS A 145 -2.63 27.67 -7.97
CA LYS A 145 -1.96 27.22 -6.75
C LYS A 145 -2.62 27.93 -5.58
N ILE A 146 -3.45 27.21 -4.85
CA ILE A 146 -4.09 27.72 -3.64
C ILE A 146 -2.96 27.94 -2.62
N ASP A 147 -2.71 29.20 -2.25
CA ASP A 147 -1.77 29.54 -1.19
C ASP A 147 -2.39 29.18 0.18
N PRO A 148 -1.83 28.20 0.92
CA PRO A 148 -2.32 27.77 2.22
C PRO A 148 -2.44 28.87 3.27
N LEU A 149 -1.70 29.98 3.11
CA LEU A 149 -1.64 31.09 4.05
C LEU A 149 -2.62 32.23 3.70
N SER A 150 -3.25 32.16 2.52
CA SER A 150 -4.24 33.14 2.07
C SER A 150 -5.66 32.79 2.51
N ASP A 151 -6.56 33.78 2.53
CA ASP A 151 -7.99 33.53 2.75
C ASP A 151 -8.60 32.85 1.52
N VAL A 152 -8.77 31.53 1.60
CA VAL A 152 -9.32 30.73 0.50
C VAL A 152 -10.84 30.62 0.66
N LYS A 153 -11.60 31.05 -0.34
CA LYS A 153 -13.06 30.86 -0.38
C LYS A 153 -13.41 29.51 -0.99
N ASN A 154 -14.30 28.76 -0.36
CA ASN A 154 -14.85 27.53 -0.94
C ASN A 154 -15.99 27.83 -1.92
N SER A 155 -16.59 26.79 -2.52
CA SER A 155 -17.68 26.92 -3.50
C SER A 155 -18.96 27.57 -2.96
N ASN A 156 -19.12 27.71 -1.64
CA ASN A 156 -20.20 28.47 -1.02
C ASN A 156 -19.84 29.95 -0.75
N GLY A 157 -18.63 30.39 -1.09
CA GLY A 157 -18.13 31.73 -0.81
C GLY A 157 -17.66 31.95 0.64
N ASP A 158 -17.71 30.91 1.49
CA ASP A 158 -17.20 30.98 2.87
C ASP A 158 -15.66 30.94 2.88
N ILE A 159 -15.05 31.77 3.73
CA ILE A 159 -13.62 31.68 4.03
C ILE A 159 -13.34 30.34 4.72
N SER A 160 -12.34 29.64 4.21
CA SER A 160 -11.87 28.35 4.71
C SER A 160 -10.42 28.48 5.16
N HIS A 161 -10.10 27.84 6.29
CA HIS A 161 -8.76 27.83 6.89
C HIS A 161 -8.19 26.42 6.90
N ILE A 162 -6.88 26.28 7.06
CA ILE A 162 -6.25 24.96 7.24
C ILE A 162 -6.04 24.69 8.73
N GLY A 163 -6.58 23.57 9.21
CA GLY A 163 -6.55 23.19 10.62
C GLY A 163 -5.27 22.43 11.02
N LYS A 164 -5.29 21.83 12.22
CA LYS A 164 -4.20 20.96 12.70
C LYS A 164 -4.05 19.70 11.86
N THR A 165 -5.18 19.13 11.45
CA THR A 165 -5.25 18.15 10.37
C THR A 165 -5.24 18.97 9.09
N PRO A 166 -4.35 18.71 8.11
CA PRO A 166 -4.05 19.61 6.98
C PRO A 166 -5.23 19.75 5.98
N LYS A 167 -6.42 20.05 6.47
CA LYS A 167 -7.72 20.09 5.81
C LYS A 167 -8.27 21.49 5.82
N PHE A 168 -9.01 21.83 4.77
CA PHE A 168 -9.79 23.06 4.75
C PHE A 168 -11.03 22.97 5.63
N TYR A 169 -11.30 24.00 6.42
CA TYR A 169 -12.50 24.04 7.25
C TYR A 169 -13.04 25.46 7.39
N ARG A 170 -14.35 25.59 7.59
CA ARG A 170 -15.03 26.90 7.72
C ARG A 170 -15.55 27.21 9.13
N GLY A 171 -15.51 26.25 10.06
CA GLY A 171 -15.98 26.43 11.44
C GLY A 171 -17.49 26.66 11.58
N LYS A 172 -18.27 26.34 10.55
CA LYS A 172 -19.75 26.42 10.55
C LYS A 172 -20.35 25.01 10.51
N ASN A 173 -21.66 24.92 10.73
CA ASN A 173 -22.40 23.66 10.61
C ASN A 173 -22.10 22.98 9.25
N ALA A 174 -21.74 21.70 9.31
CA ALA A 174 -21.35 20.91 8.15
C ALA A 174 -22.56 20.46 7.32
N GLY A 175 -23.80 20.67 7.77
CA GLY A 175 -25.03 20.23 7.09
C GLY A 175 -25.32 18.74 7.26
N HIS A 176 -24.48 18.02 8.00
CA HIS A 176 -24.69 16.64 8.42
C HIS A 176 -24.02 16.42 9.77
N LYS A 177 -24.50 15.43 10.52
CA LYS A 177 -23.89 14.98 11.78
C LYS A 177 -23.54 13.51 11.62
N CYS A 178 -22.25 13.20 11.58
CA CYS A 178 -21.80 11.82 11.59
C CYS A 178 -21.75 11.30 13.04
N ASN A 179 -21.52 10.00 13.22
CA ASN A 179 -21.45 9.38 14.54
C ASN A 179 -20.20 9.80 15.34
N THR A 180 -19.26 10.52 14.73
CA THR A 180 -17.96 10.85 15.32
C THR A 180 -17.67 12.36 15.40
N CYS A 181 -18.58 13.22 14.93
CA CYS A 181 -18.41 14.67 14.99
C CYS A 181 -19.59 15.38 15.67
N ASP A 182 -19.35 16.64 16.04
CA ASP A 182 -20.33 17.57 16.59
C ASP A 182 -21.25 18.20 15.51
N GLY A 183 -21.04 17.88 14.23
CA GLY A 183 -21.74 18.46 13.10
C GLY A 183 -21.12 19.78 12.60
N MET A 184 -19.93 20.15 13.07
CA MET A 184 -19.20 21.35 12.63
C MET A 184 -18.08 21.01 11.65
N CYS A 185 -17.86 21.89 10.67
CA CYS A 185 -16.79 21.75 9.68
C CYS A 185 -15.44 22.16 10.28
N GLY A 186 -14.61 21.19 10.67
CA GLY A 186 -13.30 21.36 11.34
C GLY A 186 -13.38 22.20 12.62
N PRO A 187 -12.25 22.70 13.18
CA PRO A 187 -10.83 22.42 12.85
C PRO A 187 -10.29 21.09 13.38
N HIS A 188 -11.07 20.37 14.19
CA HIS A 188 -10.64 19.15 14.88
C HIS A 188 -11.09 17.88 14.13
N ASP A 189 -11.64 16.89 14.84
CA ASP A 189 -12.17 15.64 14.29
C ASP A 189 -13.47 15.84 13.48
N GLY A 190 -13.95 17.08 13.31
CA GLY A 190 -15.08 17.42 12.47
C GLY A 190 -14.87 17.05 11.00
N CYS A 191 -15.87 16.39 10.41
CA CYS A 191 -15.93 16.16 8.97
C CYS A 191 -15.96 17.49 8.21
N ASN A 192 -15.35 17.55 7.03
CA ASN A 192 -15.47 18.74 6.17
C ASN A 192 -16.93 18.89 5.71
N CYS A 193 -17.42 20.10 5.51
CA CYS A 193 -18.58 20.27 4.63
C CYS A 193 -18.16 19.98 3.17
N PRO A 194 -19.09 19.69 2.24
CA PRO A 194 -18.75 19.33 0.87
C PRO A 194 -17.95 20.43 0.13
N PRO A 195 -18.25 21.74 0.28
CA PRO A 195 -17.42 22.79 -0.29
C PRO A 195 -15.95 22.77 0.20
N CYS A 196 -15.74 22.49 1.49
CA CYS A 196 -14.38 22.39 2.05
C CYS A 196 -13.68 21.09 1.62
N MET A 197 -14.42 19.98 1.49
CA MET A 197 -13.90 18.72 0.94
C MET A 197 -13.49 18.88 -0.53
N GLU A 198 -14.32 19.56 -1.34
CA GLU A 198 -14.01 19.88 -2.73
C GLU A 198 -12.72 20.71 -2.83
N LEU A 199 -12.55 21.67 -1.93
CA LEU A 199 -11.33 22.48 -1.85
C LEU A 199 -10.11 21.63 -1.47
N ASP A 200 -10.25 20.71 -0.52
CA ASP A 200 -9.22 19.73 -0.15
C ASP A 200 -8.80 18.85 -1.34
N LEU A 201 -9.76 18.44 -2.18
CA LEU A 201 -9.51 17.67 -3.39
C LEU A 201 -8.85 18.50 -4.48
N LYS A 202 -9.30 19.75 -4.70
CA LYS A 202 -8.68 20.69 -5.64
C LYS A 202 -7.22 20.95 -5.28
N TYR A 203 -6.96 21.32 -4.04
CA TYR A 203 -5.61 21.61 -3.54
C TYR A 203 -4.64 20.43 -3.71
N ARG A 204 -5.13 19.19 -3.58
CA ARG A 204 -4.31 17.97 -3.73
C ARG A 204 -4.31 17.40 -5.14
N ASN A 205 -5.00 18.04 -6.09
CA ASN A 205 -5.20 17.53 -7.44
C ASN A 205 -5.83 16.12 -7.46
N LEU A 206 -6.92 15.95 -6.73
CA LEU A 206 -7.60 14.67 -6.48
C LEU A 206 -9.07 14.63 -6.93
N LEU A 207 -9.59 15.70 -7.54
CA LEU A 207 -10.95 15.70 -8.09
C LEU A 207 -11.17 14.55 -9.08
N GLY A 208 -12.31 13.87 -8.98
CA GLY A 208 -12.68 12.74 -9.84
C GLY A 208 -11.89 11.44 -9.63
N LYS A 209 -10.95 11.38 -8.67
CA LYS A 209 -10.08 10.19 -8.48
C LYS A 209 -10.65 9.12 -7.55
N ASN A 210 -11.96 9.09 -7.29
CA ASN A 210 -12.59 8.18 -6.31
C ASN A 210 -11.91 8.23 -4.92
N VAL A 211 -11.53 9.42 -4.48
CA VAL A 211 -10.89 9.66 -3.18
C VAL A 211 -11.57 10.79 -2.43
N LEU A 212 -11.46 10.76 -1.11
CA LEU A 212 -11.84 11.83 -0.20
C LEU A 212 -10.73 12.03 0.83
N VAL A 213 -10.83 13.09 1.64
CA VAL A 213 -9.91 13.34 2.76
C VAL A 213 -10.60 13.01 4.08
N ASN A 214 -10.03 12.08 4.85
CA ASN A 214 -10.63 11.67 6.13
C ASN A 214 -10.38 12.71 7.23
N ALA A 215 -10.97 12.54 8.42
CA ALA A 215 -10.84 13.53 9.49
C ALA A 215 -9.41 13.81 10.01
N GLU A 216 -8.41 12.97 9.70
CA GLU A 216 -6.99 13.24 9.97
C GLU A 216 -6.29 14.07 8.89
N GLY A 217 -6.97 14.40 7.79
CA GLY A 217 -6.36 15.05 6.64
C GLY A 217 -5.65 14.10 5.68
N LYS A 218 -5.88 12.78 5.83
CA LYS A 218 -5.28 11.76 4.97
C LYS A 218 -6.20 11.44 3.80
N VAL A 219 -5.59 11.23 2.63
CA VAL A 219 -6.30 10.78 1.44
C VAL A 219 -6.78 9.34 1.66
N ALA A 220 -8.07 9.12 1.45
CA ALA A 220 -8.71 7.82 1.56
C ALA A 220 -9.33 7.44 0.21
N PHE A 221 -8.99 6.25 -0.27
CA PHE A 221 -9.46 5.71 -1.55
C PHE A 221 -10.75 4.92 -1.36
N LEU A 222 -11.71 5.13 -2.25
CA LEU A 222 -12.93 4.33 -2.30
C LEU A 222 -12.63 2.98 -2.96
N SER A 223 -12.81 1.89 -2.22
CA SER A 223 -12.70 0.51 -2.70
C SER A 223 -13.82 -0.34 -2.12
N ASN A 224 -14.54 -1.07 -2.97
CA ASN A 224 -15.67 -1.92 -2.56
C ASN A 224 -16.69 -1.18 -1.66
N LYS A 225 -17.07 0.05 -2.06
CA LYS A 225 -17.97 0.95 -1.31
C LYS A 225 -17.47 1.37 0.08
N SER A 226 -16.17 1.27 0.34
CA SER A 226 -15.58 1.73 1.59
C SER A 226 -14.28 2.49 1.40
N PHE A 227 -14.02 3.46 2.27
CA PHE A 227 -12.81 4.25 2.21
C PHE A 227 -11.67 3.61 3.00
N GLN A 228 -10.45 3.76 2.50
CA GLN A 228 -9.23 3.30 3.16
C GLN A 228 -8.04 4.24 2.90
N CYS A 229 -7.28 4.59 3.95
CA CYS A 229 -6.15 5.53 3.85
C CYS A 229 -4.76 4.90 3.94
N GLY A 230 -4.67 3.57 4.15
CA GLY A 230 -3.38 2.88 4.27
C GLY A 230 -2.57 3.17 5.54
N THR A 231 -3.10 3.98 6.48
CA THR A 231 -2.42 4.28 7.76
C THR A 231 -2.14 3.00 8.53
N LEU A 232 -0.90 2.84 9.02
CA LEU A 232 -0.49 1.74 9.87
C LEU A 232 -1.02 1.95 11.30
N ASN A 233 -1.59 0.90 11.86
CA ASN A 233 -1.93 0.76 13.26
C ASN A 233 -1.14 -0.42 13.85
N ASP A 234 -0.58 -0.26 15.04
CA ASP A 234 0.32 -1.24 15.65
C ASP A 234 -0.36 -2.58 15.96
N GLU A 235 -1.66 -2.57 16.25
CA GLU A 235 -2.44 -3.77 16.59
C GLU A 235 -3.06 -4.44 15.36
N TRP A 236 -3.50 -3.64 14.38
CA TRP A 236 -4.40 -4.12 13.30
C TRP A 236 -3.80 -4.01 11.89
N GLY A 237 -2.58 -3.49 11.75
CA GLY A 237 -1.92 -3.33 10.45
C GLY A 237 -2.40 -2.09 9.69
N LYS A 238 -2.29 -2.11 8.35
CA LYS A 238 -2.65 -0.94 7.52
C LYS A 238 -4.15 -0.86 7.27
N CYS A 239 -4.73 0.33 7.38
CA CYS A 239 -6.12 0.60 6.99
C CYS A 239 -6.37 0.16 5.54
N GLY A 240 -7.30 -0.78 5.34
CA GLY A 240 -7.60 -1.43 4.07
C GLY A 240 -7.02 -2.84 3.91
N GLN A 241 -6.15 -3.29 4.83
CA GLN A 241 -5.65 -4.66 4.85
C GLN A 241 -6.45 -5.52 5.83
N PHE A 242 -6.65 -6.80 5.49
CA PHE A 242 -7.31 -7.80 6.35
C PHE A 242 -8.69 -7.38 6.89
N GLY A 243 -9.41 -6.52 6.16
CA GLY A 243 -10.72 -5.98 6.57
C GLY A 243 -10.66 -4.88 7.65
N TYR A 244 -9.47 -4.52 8.13
CA TYR A 244 -9.29 -3.43 9.08
C TYR A 244 -9.51 -2.07 8.40
N ARG A 245 -10.26 -1.18 9.06
CA ARG A 245 -10.40 0.23 8.68
C ARG A 245 -10.22 1.11 9.91
N CYS A 246 -9.40 2.15 9.79
CA CYS A 246 -9.25 3.11 10.88
C CYS A 246 -10.57 3.85 11.12
N ARG A 247 -10.77 4.33 12.36
CA ARG A 247 -12.02 5.00 12.77
C ARG A 247 -12.45 6.12 11.82
N TYR A 248 -11.49 6.86 11.28
CA TYR A 248 -11.73 8.00 10.39
C TYR A 248 -12.22 7.58 9.00
N CYS A 249 -11.65 6.50 8.44
CA CYS A 249 -12.12 5.93 7.19
C CYS A 249 -13.47 5.21 7.36
N THR A 250 -13.73 4.62 8.52
CA THR A 250 -15.03 4.05 8.87
C THR A 250 -16.11 5.14 8.92
N SER A 251 -15.87 6.26 9.61
CA SER A 251 -16.80 7.40 9.63
C SER A 251 -17.05 7.93 8.22
N LEU A 252 -15.98 8.17 7.45
CA LEU A 252 -16.07 8.65 6.08
C LEU A 252 -16.86 7.70 5.16
N THR A 253 -16.79 6.38 5.42
CA THR A 253 -17.59 5.38 4.71
C THR A 253 -19.07 5.48 5.07
N SER A 254 -19.41 5.70 6.34
CA SER A 254 -20.79 5.94 6.77
C SER A 254 -21.36 7.23 6.15
N ASP A 255 -20.51 8.24 5.97
CA ASP A 255 -20.88 9.53 5.39
C ASP A 255 -20.82 9.53 3.84
N PHE A 256 -20.52 8.40 3.20
CA PHE A 256 -20.38 8.32 1.74
C PHE A 256 -21.55 8.92 0.95
N PRO A 257 -22.84 8.68 1.29
CA PRO A 257 -23.96 9.30 0.57
C PRO A 257 -23.88 10.84 0.51
N TYR A 258 -23.31 11.45 1.54
CA TYR A 258 -23.19 12.90 1.66
C TYR A 258 -22.16 13.50 0.70
N TYR A 259 -21.04 12.80 0.46
CA TYR A 259 -19.97 13.23 -0.44
C TYR A 259 -20.06 12.66 -1.86
N LYS A 260 -21.06 11.83 -2.15
CA LYS A 260 -21.16 11.07 -3.41
C LYS A 260 -21.01 11.93 -4.66
N HIS A 261 -21.49 13.18 -4.63
CA HIS A 261 -21.41 14.11 -5.75
C HIS A 261 -19.99 14.61 -6.06
N LEU A 262 -19.04 14.48 -5.13
CA LEU A 262 -17.63 14.86 -5.32
C LEU A 262 -16.78 13.75 -5.96
N LEU A 263 -17.35 12.56 -6.13
CA LEU A 263 -16.67 11.39 -6.70
C LEU A 263 -17.07 11.10 -8.15
N GLN A 264 -17.94 11.94 -8.72
CA GLN A 264 -18.36 11.92 -10.12
C GLN A 264 -17.44 12.84 -10.93
#